data_AF-A0A7C7KN27-F1
#
_entry.id   AF-A0A7C7KN27-F1
#
_cell.length_a   1.000
_cell.length_b   1.000
_cell.length_c   1.000
_cell.angle_alpha   90.00
_cell.angle_beta   90.00
_cell.angle_gamma   90.00
#
_symmetry.space_group_name_H-M   'P 1'
#
loop_
_entity.id
_entity.type
_entity.pdbx_description
1 polymer ?
#
loop_
_entity_poly.entity_id
_entity_poly.type
_entity_poly.pdbx_seq_one_letter_code
_entity_poly.pdbx_strand_id
1 'polypeptide(L)' 'TPFARKQLVRGAIDAVVNQDPGHEARSAARVLLSACEGTPIVADQERIRIDVFLRDNIP' A
#
# COMPACT_ATOMS: atom_id res chain seq x y z
N THR A 1 6.99 9.10 -0.61
CA THR A 1 6.98 10.55 -0.88
C THR A 1 8.29 10.99 -1.51
N PRO A 2 8.37 12.17 -2.19
CA PRO A 2 9.64 12.69 -2.73
C PRO A 2 10.72 12.85 -1.66
N PHE A 3 10.35 13.26 -0.45
CA PHE A 3 11.26 13.37 0.70
C PHE A 3 11.86 12.01 1.07
N ALA A 4 11.01 11.00 1.32
CA ALA A 4 11.48 9.67 1.72
C ALA A 4 12.38 9.04 0.66
N ARG A 5 12.02 9.18 -0.63
CA ARG A 5 12.85 8.71 -1.77
C ARG A 5 14.23 9.36 -1.75
N LYS A 6 14.29 10.69 -1.60
CA LYS A 6 15.55 11.43 -1.57
C LYS A 6 16.46 10.98 -0.41
N GLN A 7 15.89 10.77 0.77
CA GLN A 7 16.66 10.33 1.94
C GLN A 7 17.12 8.87 1.84
N LEU A 8 16.28 8.00 1.26
CA LEU A 8 16.64 6.60 0.96
C LEU A 8 17.83 6.53 -0.03
N VAL A 9 17.79 7.32 -1.10
CA VAL A 9 18.90 7.43 -2.07
C VAL A 9 20.14 8.07 -1.47
N ARG A 10 20.01 8.96 -0.48
CA ARG A 10 21.16 9.56 0.22
C ARG A 10 21.73 8.67 1.32
N GLY A 11 21.03 7.62 1.73
CA GLY A 11 21.44 6.73 2.83
C GLY A 11 21.22 7.30 4.21
N ALA A 12 20.39 8.34 4.32
CA ALA A 12 19.89 8.81 5.61
C ALA A 12 18.69 7.98 6.10
N ILE A 13 18.08 7.22 5.20
CA ILE A 13 17.07 6.19 5.48
C ILE A 13 17.57 4.91 4.82
N ASP A 14 17.52 3.78 5.52
CA ASP A 14 17.96 2.48 5.00
C ASP A 14 16.83 1.72 4.30
N ALA A 15 15.59 1.91 4.75
CA ALA A 15 14.40 1.28 4.17
C ALA A 15 13.17 2.18 4.32
N VAL A 16 12.25 2.09 3.36
CA VAL A 16 10.92 2.71 3.43
C VAL A 16 9.86 1.61 3.45
N VAL A 17 9.02 1.63 4.48
CA VAL A 17 7.84 0.76 4.58
C VAL A 17 6.65 1.52 4.01
N ASN A 18 6.07 1.01 2.93
CA ASN A 18 4.90 1.60 2.27
C ASN A 18 3.65 0.74 2.51
N GLN A 19 2.56 1.38 2.90
CA GLN A 19 1.28 0.75 3.22
C GLN A 19 0.23 0.90 2.10
N ASP A 20 0.49 1.73 1.07
CA ASP A 20 -0.49 2.09 0.03
C ASP A 20 -1.88 2.49 0.59
N PRO A 21 -1.99 3.65 1.25
CA PRO A 21 -3.24 4.11 1.86
C PRO A 21 -4.38 4.27 0.83
N GLY A 22 -4.05 4.46 -0.45
CA GLY A 22 -5.05 4.52 -1.52
C GLY A 22 -5.67 3.15 -1.81
N HIS A 23 -4.91 2.06 -1.69
CA HIS A 23 -5.45 0.70 -1.74
C HIS A 23 -6.31 0.39 -0.53
N GLU A 24 -5.85 0.72 0.68
CA GLU A 24 -6.61 0.52 1.93
C GLU A 24 -7.98 1.19 1.90
N ALA A 25 -8.05 2.46 1.50
CA ALA A 25 -9.32 3.20 1.45
C ALA A 25 -10.29 2.59 0.43
N ARG A 26 -9.78 2.19 -0.75
CA ARG A 26 -10.61 1.53 -1.78
C ARG A 26 -11.07 0.14 -1.34
N SER A 27 -10.22 -0.59 -0.62
CA SER A 27 -10.55 -1.90 -0.07
C SER A 27 -11.69 -1.80 0.94
N ALA A 28 -11.58 -0.88 1.89
CA ALA A 28 -12.65 -0.60 2.85
C ALA A 28 -13.97 -0.23 2.15
N ALA A 29 -13.92 0.65 1.14
CA ALA A 29 -15.11 1.04 0.39
C ALA A 29 -15.77 -0.14 -0.34
N ARG A 30 -14.97 -1.02 -0.98
CA ARG A 30 -15.49 -2.21 -1.67
C ARG A 30 -16.12 -3.21 -0.72
N VAL A 31 -15.47 -3.48 0.43
CA VAL A 31 -16.01 -4.38 1.46
C VAL A 31 -17.34 -3.84 1.99
N LEU A 32 -17.43 -2.54 2.27
CA LEU A 32 -18.68 -1.92 2.72
C LEU A 32 -19.78 -2.00 1.65
N LEU A 33 -19.46 -1.72 0.39
CA LEU A 33 -20.43 -1.79 -0.70
C LEU A 33 -20.94 -3.23 -0.90
N SER A 34 -20.04 -4.21 -0.89
CA SER A 34 -20.39 -5.63 -0.96
C SER A 34 -21.30 -6.07 0.18
N ALA A 35 -21.06 -5.58 1.41
CA ALA A 35 -21.93 -5.83 2.54
C ALA A 35 -23.32 -5.19 2.36
N CYS A 36 -23.41 -4.00 1.77
CA CYS A 36 -24.68 -3.33 1.47
C CYS A 36 -25.48 -4.02 0.34
N GLU A 37 -24.78 -4.51 -0.69
CA GLU A 37 -25.39 -5.08 -1.90
C GLU A 37 -25.57 -6.61 -1.82
N GLY A 38 -25.00 -7.26 -0.79
CA GLY A 38 -25.01 -8.72 -0.66
C GLY A 38 -24.20 -9.44 -1.73
N THR A 39 -23.23 -8.75 -2.34
CA THR A 39 -22.37 -9.30 -3.39
C THR A 39 -21.10 -9.90 -2.79
N PRO A 40 -20.47 -10.92 -3.43
CA PRO A 40 -19.25 -11.51 -2.91
C PRO A 40 -18.04 -10.57 -3.09
N ILE A 41 -17.08 -10.63 -2.16
CA ILE A 41 -15.76 -9.99 -2.30
C ILE A 41 -14.74 -10.93 -2.96
N VAL A 42 -13.73 -10.36 -3.62
CA VAL A 42 -12.53 -11.08 -4.06
C VAL A 42 -11.47 -10.94 -2.97
N ALA A 43 -11.35 -11.93 -2.09
CA ALA A 43 -10.49 -11.84 -0.90
C ALA A 43 -9.03 -11.47 -1.20
N ASP A 44 -8.47 -11.98 -2.31
CA ASP A 44 -7.09 -11.66 -2.71
C ASP A 44 -6.91 -10.19 -3.10
N GLN A 45 -7.95 -9.54 -3.64
CA GLN A 45 -7.94 -8.12 -3.96
C GLN A 45 -7.94 -7.26 -2.69
N GLU A 46 -8.55 -7.74 -1.61
CA GLU A 46 -8.67 -6.98 -0.35
C GLU A 46 -7.49 -7.22 0.60
N ARG A 47 -6.54 -8.06 0.21
CA ARG A 47 -5.33 -8.30 0.98
C ARG A 47 -4.42 -7.08 0.95
N ILE A 48 -4.34 -6.37 2.07
CA ILE A 48 -3.37 -5.28 2.26
C ILE A 48 -1.97 -5.88 2.43
N ARG A 49 -1.02 -5.39 1.62
CA ARG A 49 0.38 -5.82 1.64
C ARG A 49 1.25 -4.69 2.14
N ILE A 50 2.42 -5.05 2.66
CA ILE A 50 3.47 -4.11 3.01
C ILE A 50 4.53 -4.18 1.92
N ASP A 51 4.81 -3.06 1.28
CA ASP A 51 5.96 -2.95 0.39
C ASP A 51 7.17 -2.41 1.16
N VAL A 52 8.32 -3.05 0.98
CA VAL A 52 9.59 -2.62 1.56
C VAL A 52 10.50 -2.16 0.45
N PHE A 53 10.79 -0.86 0.44
CA PHE A 53 11.72 -0.25 -0.49
C PHE A 53 13.10 -0.09 0.16
N LEU A 54 14.10 -0.69 -0.48
CA LEU A 54 15.51 -0.50 -0.24
C LEU A 54 16.08 0.34 -1.37
N ARG A 55 17.27 0.92 -1.18
CA ARG A 55 17.98 1.64 -2.25
C ARG A 55 18.04 0.85 -3.57
N ASP A 56 18.19 -0.47 -3.48
CA ASP A 56 18.45 -1.33 -4.63
C ASP A 56 17.19 -1.74 -5.41
N ASN A 57 16.00 -1.54 -4.82
CA ASN A 57 14.72 -1.91 -5.45
C ASN A 57 13.79 -0.70 -5.68
N ILE A 58 14.30 0.53 -5.52
CA ILE A 58 13.52 1.74 -5.81
C ILE A 58 13.31 1.82 -7.33
N PRO A 59 12.05 1.96 -7.80
CA PRO A 59 11.75 2.21 -9.20
C PRO A 59 12.12 3.64 -9.64
#